data_AF-A0A954C7F1-F1
#
_entry.id   AF-A0A954C7F1-F1
#
_cell.length_a   1.000
_cell.length_b   1.000
_cell.length_c   1.000
_cell.angle_alpha   90.00
_cell.angle_beta   90.00
_cell.angle_gamma   90.00
#
_symmetry.space_group_name_H-M   'P 1'
#
loop_
_entity.id
_entity.type
_entity.pdbx_description
1 polymer ?
#
loop_
_entity_poly.entity_id
_entity_poly.type
_entity_poly.pdbx_seq_one_letter_code
_entity_poly.pdbx_strand_id
1 'polypeptide(L)'
;ETLAEAITQKVHERADYQGLDRHLIFKVTEEGLRIEVVDRDGAPMFESGVADATPRMQALLQVIAEVLAETPNKVALTGHTDAIPFASGSRYGNWELSTDRAQAARRLLERSGIAPDRIQRVEGLADTVPLITDNPDDPRNRRIGIVVLRGDR
;
A
#
# COMPACT_ATOMS: atom_id res chain seq x y z
N GLU A 1 -3.45 -21.89 6.12
CA GLU A 1 -2.60 -20.69 6.09
C GLU A 1 -3.46 -19.48 5.78
N THR A 2 -3.29 -18.38 6.49
CA THR A 2 -3.98 -17.12 6.19
C THR A 2 -3.23 -16.35 5.10
N LEU A 3 -3.90 -15.44 4.39
CA LEU A 3 -3.22 -14.60 3.38
C LEU A 3 -2.05 -13.79 3.97
N ALA A 4 -2.15 -13.36 5.22
CA ALA A 4 -1.08 -12.62 5.90
C ALA A 4 0.16 -13.50 6.15
N GLU A 5 -0.05 -14.75 6.57
CA GLU A 5 1.01 -15.75 6.72
C GLU A 5 1.67 -16.04 5.37
N ALA A 6 0.88 -16.30 4.32
CA ALA A 6 1.38 -16.60 2.98
C ALA A 6 2.21 -15.45 2.38
N ILE A 7 1.77 -14.20 2.56
CA ILE A 7 2.54 -13.02 2.13
C ILE A 7 3.86 -12.94 2.88
N THR A 8 3.84 -13.09 4.21
CA THR A 8 5.04 -13.00 5.04
C THR A 8 6.03 -14.11 4.69
N GLN A 9 5.54 -15.33 4.49
CA GLN A 9 6.35 -16.47 4.09
C GLN A 9 7.00 -16.24 2.72
N LYS A 10 6.24 -15.82 1.70
CA LYS A 10 6.81 -15.53 0.36
C LYS A 10 7.84 -14.40 0.38
N VAL A 11 7.71 -13.42 1.28
CA VAL A 11 8.75 -12.40 1.50
C VAL A 11 10.02 -13.04 2.06
N HIS A 12 9.91 -13.90 3.06
CA HIS A 12 11.06 -14.57 3.68
C HIS A 12 11.75 -15.61 2.78
N GLU A 13 11.02 -16.22 1.84
CA GLU A 13 11.58 -17.15 0.85
C GLU A 13 12.52 -16.48 -0.16
N ARG A 14 12.42 -15.15 -0.33
CA ARG A 14 13.26 -14.39 -1.27
C ARG A 14 14.43 -13.75 -0.55
N ALA A 15 15.65 -14.22 -0.84
CA ALA A 15 16.87 -13.73 -0.21
C ALA A 15 17.08 -12.21 -0.36
N ASP A 16 16.63 -11.62 -1.46
CA ASP A 16 16.76 -10.19 -1.74
C ASP A 16 15.73 -9.33 -0.98
N TYR A 17 14.72 -9.93 -0.32
CA TYR A 17 13.59 -9.24 0.31
C TYR A 17 13.71 -9.23 1.84
N GLN A 18 14.91 -9.42 2.37
CA GLN A 18 15.16 -9.39 3.81
C GLN A 18 14.69 -8.07 4.45
N GLY A 19 13.89 -8.20 5.52
CA GLY A 19 13.38 -7.07 6.28
C GLY A 19 12.20 -6.32 5.65
N LEU A 20 11.72 -6.73 4.46
CA LEU A 20 10.57 -6.09 3.82
C LEU A 20 9.26 -6.35 4.56
N ASP A 21 9.18 -7.48 5.27
CA ASP A 21 8.08 -7.85 6.16
C ASP A 21 7.79 -6.78 7.23
N ARG A 22 8.82 -6.06 7.67
CA ARG A 22 8.66 -4.95 8.64
C ARG A 22 7.78 -3.83 8.12
N HIS A 23 7.62 -3.70 6.80
CA HIS A 23 6.77 -2.68 6.18
C HIS A 23 5.32 -3.11 6.01
N LEU A 24 4.97 -4.34 6.42
CA LEU A 24 3.63 -4.87 6.31
C LEU A 24 2.93 -4.82 7.66
N ILE A 25 1.73 -4.25 7.68
CA ILE A 25 0.80 -4.33 8.81
C ILE A 25 -0.49 -4.97 8.30
N PHE A 26 -0.92 -6.02 8.98
CA PHE A 26 -2.14 -6.74 8.65
C PHE A 26 -3.23 -6.46 9.68
N LYS A 27 -4.44 -6.16 9.21
CA LYS A 27 -5.62 -5.96 10.06
C LYS A 27 -6.84 -6.62 9.46
N VAL A 28 -7.48 -7.50 10.22
CA VAL A 28 -8.80 -8.03 9.84
C VAL A 28 -9.85 -6.94 10.11
N THR A 29 -10.66 -6.66 9.09
CA THR A 29 -11.74 -5.67 9.13
C THR A 29 -13.06 -6.31 8.73
N GLU A 30 -14.15 -5.56 8.83
CA GLU A 30 -15.47 -6.00 8.37
C GLU A 30 -15.50 -6.21 6.85
N GLU A 31 -14.85 -5.32 6.09
CA GLU A 31 -14.74 -5.41 4.62
C GLU A 31 -13.86 -6.59 4.18
N GLY A 32 -12.85 -6.98 4.97
CA GLY A 32 -11.93 -8.05 4.63
C GLY A 32 -10.55 -7.92 5.29
N LEU A 33 -9.52 -8.46 4.66
CA LEU A 33 -8.14 -8.33 5.15
C LEU A 33 -7.54 -7.03 4.62
N ARG A 34 -7.16 -6.13 5.52
CA ARG A 34 -6.43 -4.91 5.20
C ARG A 34 -4.93 -5.14 5.38
N ILE A 35 -4.19 -4.82 4.33
CA ILE A 35 -2.73 -4.88 4.24
C ILE A 35 -2.27 -3.44 4.08
N GLU A 36 -1.50 -2.93 5.04
CA GLU A 36 -0.88 -1.61 4.96
C GLU A 36 0.61 -1.79 4.62
N VAL A 37 1.03 -1.20 3.51
CA VAL A 37 2.45 -1.11 3.13
C VAL A 37 2.95 0.27 3.56
N VAL A 38 3.72 0.31 4.65
CA VAL A 38 4.11 1.56 5.33
C VAL A 38 5.55 1.94 5.05
N ASP A 39 5.82 3.24 4.97
CA ASP A 39 7.16 3.79 5.06
C ASP A 39 7.79 3.53 6.44
N ARG A 40 9.12 3.49 6.47
CA ARG A 40 9.91 3.57 7.71
C ARG A 40 11.06 4.56 7.51
N ASP A 41 11.60 5.07 8.62
CA ASP A 41 12.78 5.93 8.58
C ASP A 41 13.93 5.28 7.82
N GLY A 42 14.49 6.01 6.86
CA GLY A 42 15.56 5.54 5.97
C GLY A 42 15.14 4.49 4.93
N ALA A 43 13.86 4.11 4.86
CA ALA A 43 13.35 3.09 3.95
C ALA A 43 11.99 3.48 3.35
N PRO A 44 11.95 4.47 2.43
CA PRO A 44 10.71 4.90 1.80
C PRO A 44 10.16 3.89 0.78
N MET A 45 8.84 3.86 0.60
CA MET A 45 8.12 3.11 -0.45
C MET A 45 7.95 3.91 -1.73
N PHE A 46 7.97 5.23 -1.63
CA PHE A 46 7.92 6.15 -2.76
C PHE A 46 9.01 7.19 -2.65
N GLU A 47 9.50 7.65 -3.79
CA GLU A 47 10.41 8.79 -3.82
C GLU A 47 9.73 10.04 -3.22
N SER A 48 10.55 10.90 -2.60
CA SER A 48 10.04 12.05 -1.85
C SER A 48 9.28 13.02 -2.75
N GLY A 49 8.08 13.41 -2.35
CA GLY A 49 7.24 14.38 -3.07
C GLY A 49 6.65 13.90 -4.40
N VAL A 50 6.93 12.66 -4.84
CA VAL A 50 6.41 12.11 -6.11
C VAL A 50 5.77 10.73 -5.92
N ALA A 51 5.11 10.24 -6.98
CA ALA A 51 4.38 8.97 -6.98
C ALA A 51 5.18 7.78 -7.53
N ASP A 52 6.49 7.95 -7.72
CA ASP A 52 7.37 6.89 -8.20
C ASP A 52 7.68 5.90 -7.08
N ALA A 53 7.29 4.64 -7.31
CA ALA A 53 7.48 3.56 -6.34
C ALA A 53 8.95 3.09 -6.33
N THR A 54 9.53 2.96 -5.15
CA THR A 54 10.88 2.44 -4.97
C THR A 54 10.95 0.95 -5.34
N PRO A 55 12.14 0.38 -5.64
CA PRO A 55 12.28 -1.06 -5.88
C PRO A 55 11.71 -1.93 -4.75
N ARG A 56 11.76 -1.42 -3.52
CA ARG A 56 11.18 -2.04 -2.34
C ARG A 56 9.66 -2.17 -2.42
N MET A 57 8.98 -1.08 -2.77
CA MET A 57 7.54 -1.06 -2.93
C MET A 57 7.10 -1.97 -4.07
N GLN A 58 7.86 -1.96 -5.18
CA GLN A 58 7.61 -2.85 -6.31
C GLN A 58 7.73 -4.32 -5.89
N ALA A 59 8.76 -4.68 -5.13
CA ALA A 59 8.97 -6.03 -4.61
C ALA A 59 7.82 -6.50 -3.69
N LEU A 60 7.38 -5.65 -2.76
CA LEU A 60 6.26 -5.98 -1.86
C LEU A 60 4.94 -6.14 -2.61
N LEU A 61 4.61 -5.21 -3.51
CA LEU A 61 3.39 -5.31 -4.31
C LEU A 61 3.40 -6.53 -5.23
N GLN A 62 4.57 -6.93 -5.74
CA GLN A 62 4.70 -8.16 -6.50
C GLN A 62 4.33 -9.38 -5.65
N VAL A 63 4.90 -9.52 -4.44
CA VAL A 63 4.58 -10.66 -3.56
C VAL A 63 3.11 -10.67 -3.18
N ILE A 64 2.56 -9.51 -2.83
CA ILE A 64 1.13 -9.37 -2.52
C ILE A 64 0.29 -9.83 -3.71
N ALA A 65 0.58 -9.35 -4.93
CA ALA A 65 -0.15 -9.76 -6.13
C ALA A 65 -0.07 -11.27 -6.39
N GLU A 66 1.11 -11.88 -6.22
CA GLU A 66 1.30 -13.32 -6.40
C GLU A 66 0.44 -14.16 -5.44
N VAL A 67 0.38 -13.79 -4.15
CA VAL A 67 -0.49 -14.47 -3.19
C VAL A 67 -1.96 -14.22 -3.52
N LEU A 68 -2.33 -12.99 -3.86
CA LEU A 68 -3.72 -12.63 -4.15
C LEU A 68 -4.23 -13.22 -5.47
N ALA A 69 -3.35 -13.60 -6.39
CA ALA A 69 -3.69 -14.32 -7.62
C ALA A 69 -4.34 -15.69 -7.35
N GLU A 70 -4.07 -16.29 -6.20
CA GLU A 70 -4.64 -17.57 -5.77
C GLU A 70 -6.08 -17.44 -5.23
N THR A 71 -6.64 -16.22 -5.19
CA THR A 71 -7.98 -15.93 -4.69
C THR A 71 -8.81 -15.15 -5.71
N PRO A 72 -10.15 -15.29 -5.75
CA PRO A 72 -11.00 -14.53 -6.66
C PRO A 72 -11.39 -13.13 -6.13
N ASN A 73 -10.99 -12.79 -4.90
CA ASN A 73 -11.47 -11.62 -4.18
C ASN A 73 -11.12 -10.31 -4.90
N LYS A 74 -12.05 -9.34 -4.88
CA LYS A 74 -11.75 -7.98 -5.34
C LYS A 74 -10.83 -7.27 -4.34
N VAL A 75 -10.12 -6.26 -4.82
CA VAL A 75 -9.23 -5.43 -4.01
C VAL A 75 -9.62 -3.95 -4.09
N ALA A 76 -9.51 -3.25 -2.96
CA ALA A 76 -9.60 -1.80 -2.89
C ALA A 76 -8.25 -1.22 -2.48
N LEU A 77 -7.84 -0.13 -3.10
CA LEU A 77 -6.58 0.56 -2.80
C LEU A 77 -6.85 1.95 -2.23
N THR A 78 -6.06 2.31 -1.22
CA THR A 78 -6.11 3.64 -0.63
C THR A 78 -4.70 4.18 -0.44
N GLY A 79 -4.44 5.40 -0.89
CA GLY A 79 -3.20 6.11 -0.63
C GLY A 79 -3.34 7.06 0.55
N HIS A 80 -2.28 7.14 1.35
CA HIS A 80 -2.16 8.06 2.48
C HIS A 80 -0.79 8.75 2.46
N THR A 81 -0.76 9.99 2.90
CA THR A 81 0.46 10.78 3.15
C THR A 81 0.58 11.09 4.64
N ASP A 82 1.73 11.63 5.04
CA ASP A 82 1.89 12.32 6.31
C ASP A 82 1.34 13.74 6.21
N ALA A 83 1.28 14.44 7.35
CA ALA A 83 0.77 15.80 7.44
C ALA A 83 1.79 16.89 7.03
N ILE A 84 2.96 16.50 6.49
CA ILE A 84 3.98 17.43 6.05
C ILE A 84 3.43 18.22 4.85
N PRO A 85 3.30 19.56 4.95
CA PRO A 85 2.71 20.35 3.88
C PRO A 85 3.68 20.50 2.71
N PHE A 86 3.12 20.55 1.49
CA PHE A 86 3.86 20.97 0.31
C PHE A 86 4.24 22.47 0.40
N ALA A 87 5.22 22.87 -0.41
CA ALA A 87 5.61 24.27 -0.52
C ALA A 87 4.41 25.16 -0.83
N SER A 88 4.35 26.32 -0.16
CA SER A 88 3.23 27.25 -0.28
C SER A 88 3.05 27.72 -1.74
N GLY A 89 1.79 27.75 -2.19
CA GLY A 89 1.44 28.13 -3.56
C GLY A 89 1.49 26.98 -4.58
N SER A 90 1.87 25.76 -4.18
CA SER A 90 1.70 24.59 -5.03
C SER A 90 0.21 24.27 -5.24
N ARG A 91 -0.18 24.04 -6.50
CA ARG A 91 -1.50 23.47 -6.84
C ARG A 91 -1.59 21.97 -6.55
N TYR A 92 -0.44 21.34 -6.29
CA TYR A 92 -0.30 19.93 -5.99
C TYR A 92 -0.02 19.76 -4.50
N GLY A 93 -0.81 18.93 -3.83
CA GLY A 93 -0.67 18.65 -2.41
C GLY A 93 -0.89 17.18 -2.06
N ASN A 94 -1.17 16.93 -0.79
CA ASN A 94 -1.35 15.59 -0.25
C ASN A 94 -2.53 14.83 -0.87
N TRP A 95 -3.56 15.54 -1.34
CA TRP A 95 -4.69 14.95 -2.06
C TRP A 95 -4.28 14.35 -3.40
N GLU A 96 -3.54 15.11 -4.22
CA GLU A 96 -3.03 14.63 -5.50
C GLU A 96 -1.99 13.53 -5.27
N LEU A 97 -1.04 13.74 -4.34
CA LEU A 97 0.03 12.77 -4.06
C LEU A 97 -0.50 11.41 -3.59
N SER A 98 -1.44 11.40 -2.63
CA SER A 98 -2.02 10.15 -2.14
C SER A 98 -2.76 9.40 -3.25
N THR A 99 -3.53 10.11 -4.08
CA THR A 99 -4.25 9.54 -5.22
C THR A 99 -3.28 8.95 -6.25
N ASP A 100 -2.23 9.69 -6.61
CA ASP A 100 -1.24 9.26 -7.61
C ASP A 100 -0.45 8.04 -7.14
N ARG A 101 -0.08 7.99 -5.85
CA ARG A 101 0.57 6.81 -5.25
C ARG A 101 -0.34 5.59 -5.22
N ALA A 102 -1.63 5.76 -4.90
CA ALA A 102 -2.60 4.69 -4.97
C ALA A 102 -2.77 4.16 -6.40
N GLN A 103 -2.79 5.06 -7.39
CA GLN A 103 -2.81 4.69 -8.80
C GLN A 103 -1.53 4.00 -9.27
N ALA A 104 -0.37 4.42 -8.80
CA ALA A 104 0.91 3.75 -9.07
C ALA A 104 0.92 2.33 -8.50
N ALA A 105 0.42 2.15 -7.27
CA ALA A 105 0.27 0.85 -6.65
C ALA A 105 -0.71 -0.05 -7.42
N ARG A 106 -1.87 0.47 -7.87
CA ARG A 106 -2.80 -0.27 -8.74
C ARG A 106 -2.09 -0.79 -9.99
N ARG A 107 -1.39 0.08 -10.71
CA ARG A 107 -0.66 -0.29 -11.94
C ARG A 107 0.40 -1.37 -11.66
N LEU A 108 1.04 -1.35 -10.49
CA LEU A 108 2.01 -2.37 -10.09
C LEU A 108 1.32 -3.72 -9.83
N LEU A 109 0.23 -3.74 -9.06
CA LEU A 109 -0.54 -4.96 -8.82
C LEU A 109 -1.03 -5.59 -10.14
N GLU A 110 -1.51 -4.78 -11.08
CA GLU A 110 -1.94 -5.25 -12.40
C GLU A 110 -0.80 -5.87 -13.21
N ARG A 111 0.36 -5.19 -13.25
CA ARG A 111 1.56 -5.75 -13.90
C ARG A 111 2.05 -7.03 -13.24
N SER A 112 1.75 -7.22 -11.95
CA SER A 112 2.10 -8.40 -11.18
C SER A 112 1.02 -9.49 -11.18
N GLY A 113 -0.03 -9.35 -11.99
CA GLY A 113 -0.98 -10.43 -12.28
C GLY A 113 -2.38 -10.26 -11.70
N ILE A 114 -2.68 -9.14 -11.02
CA ILE A 114 -4.06 -8.82 -10.63
C ILE A 114 -4.85 -8.35 -11.85
N ALA A 115 -5.93 -9.04 -12.18
CA ALA A 115 -6.78 -8.63 -13.30
C ALA A 115 -7.45 -7.26 -13.02
N PRO A 116 -7.56 -6.35 -14.02
CA PRO A 116 -8.13 -5.02 -13.81
C PRO A 116 -9.56 -5.00 -13.24
N ASP A 117 -10.39 -6.00 -13.57
CA ASP A 117 -11.75 -6.16 -13.07
C ASP A 117 -11.83 -6.57 -11.58
N ARG A 118 -10.71 -7.02 -11.01
CA ARG A 118 -10.58 -7.25 -9.55
C ARG A 118 -10.33 -5.95 -8.78
N ILE A 119 -9.93 -4.86 -9.44
CA ILE A 119 -9.79 -3.56 -8.77
C ILE A 119 -11.19 -2.96 -8.59
N GLN A 120 -11.70 -2.95 -7.35
CA GLN A 120 -13.01 -2.37 -7.07
C GLN A 120 -12.98 -0.84 -7.01
N ARG A 121 -11.97 -0.27 -6.34
CA ARG A 121 -11.79 1.18 -6.18
C ARG A 121 -10.35 1.55 -5.86
N VAL A 122 -10.00 2.80 -6.19
CA VAL A 122 -8.72 3.43 -5.86
C VAL A 122 -9.00 4.82 -5.30
N GLU A 123 -8.51 5.10 -4.10
CA GLU A 123 -8.82 6.30 -3.34
C GLU A 123 -7.53 6.98 -2.84
N GLY A 124 -7.52 8.31 -2.77
CA GLY A 124 -6.49 9.08 -2.06
C GLY A 124 -7.13 9.79 -0.88
N LEU A 125 -6.56 9.63 0.31
CA LEU A 125 -7.09 10.22 1.55
C LEU A 125 -6.14 11.23 2.19
N ALA A 126 -5.11 11.67 1.47
CA ALA A 126 -4.12 12.62 1.97
C ALA A 126 -3.64 12.22 3.38
N ASP A 127 -3.56 13.19 4.29
CA ASP A 127 -3.21 13.09 5.70
C ASP A 127 -4.43 12.98 6.64
N THR A 128 -5.64 12.82 6.10
CA THR A 128 -6.88 12.91 6.91
C THR A 128 -7.13 11.68 7.79
N VAL A 129 -6.43 10.58 7.54
CA VAL A 129 -6.54 9.31 8.30
C VAL A 129 -5.14 8.83 8.68
N PRO A 130 -4.49 9.45 9.69
CA PRO A 130 -3.17 9.04 10.13
C PRO A 130 -3.21 7.67 10.79
N LEU A 131 -2.17 6.86 10.56
CA LEU A 131 -1.95 5.60 11.28
C LEU A 131 -1.43 5.87 12.71
N ILE A 132 -0.54 6.85 12.82
CA ILE A 132 0.03 7.34 14.08
C ILE A 132 -0.62 8.70 14.36
N THR A 133 -1.71 8.69 15.13
CA THR A 133 -2.51 9.88 15.43
C THR A 133 -1.75 10.91 16.26
N ASP A 134 -0.88 10.44 17.16
CA ASP A 134 -0.14 11.30 18.09
C ASP A 134 1.07 11.97 17.43
N ASN A 135 1.44 11.53 16.23
CA ASN A 135 2.49 12.12 15.40
C ASN A 135 2.06 12.11 13.92
N PRO A 136 1.28 13.11 13.46
CA PRO A 136 0.81 13.19 12.08
C PRO A 136 1.92 13.23 11.01
N ASP A 137 3.12 13.68 11.38
CA ASP A 137 4.30 13.74 10.50
C ASP A 137 5.09 12.42 10.47
N ASP A 138 4.66 11.39 11.22
CA ASP A 138 5.34 10.11 11.27
C ASP A 138 5.42 9.47 9.87
N PRO A 139 6.61 9.02 9.43
CA PRO A 139 6.79 8.32 8.16
C PRO A 139 5.77 7.22 7.90
N ARG A 140 5.36 6.47 8.93
CA ARG A 140 4.41 5.35 8.80
C ARG A 140 3.02 5.81 8.36
N ASN A 141 2.71 7.11 8.44
CA ASN A 141 1.48 7.67 7.88
C ASN A 141 1.50 7.68 6.35
N ARG A 142 2.69 7.76 5.72
CA ARG A 142 2.88 7.52 4.28
C ARG A 142 2.77 6.02 4.00
N ARG A 143 1.64 5.61 3.43
CA ARG A 143 1.33 4.19 3.23
C ARG A 143 0.34 3.97 2.12
N ILE A 144 0.34 2.75 1.59
CA ILE A 144 -0.73 2.23 0.73
C ILE A 144 -1.50 1.17 1.50
N GLY A 145 -2.81 1.40 1.65
CA GLY A 145 -3.75 0.40 2.12
C GLY A 145 -4.27 -0.43 0.95
N ILE A 146 -4.25 -1.75 1.11
CA ILE A 146 -4.84 -2.72 0.20
C ILE A 146 -5.84 -3.55 1.00
N VAL A 147 -7.11 -3.46 0.65
CA VAL A 147 -8.15 -4.29 1.26
C VAL A 147 -8.49 -5.42 0.32
N VAL A 148 -8.25 -6.66 0.76
CA VAL A 148 -8.75 -7.87 0.12
C VAL A 148 -10.18 -8.08 0.60
N LEU A 149 -11.13 -7.74 -0.26
CA LEU A 149 -12.55 -7.70 0.10
C LEU A 149 -13.08 -9.11 0.31
N ARG A 150 -13.96 -9.29 1.28
CA ARG A 150 -14.74 -10.53 1.39
C ARG A 150 -15.54 -10.69 0.11
N GLY A 151 -15.60 -11.90 -0.43
CA GLY A 151 -16.49 -12.18 -1.55
C GLY A 151 -17.93 -11.87 -1.15
N ASP A 152 -18.72 -11.38 -2.10
CA ASP A 152 -20.16 -11.24 -1.92
C ASP A 152 -20.71 -12.63 -1.55
N ARG A 153 -21.23 -12.76 -0.33
CA ARG A 153 -21.93 -13.98 0.11
C ARG A 153 -23.32 -14.03 -0.51
#